data_AF-A0A170QZ50-F1
#
_entry.id   AF-A0A170QZ50-F1
#
_cell.length_a   1.000
_cell.length_b   1.000
_cell.length_c   1.000
_cell.angle_alpha   90.00
_cell.angle_beta   90.00
_cell.angle_gamma   90.00
#
_symmetry.space_group_name_H-M   'P 1'
#
loop_
_entity.id
_entity.type
_entity.pdbx_description
1 polymer ?
#
loop_
_entity_poly.entity_id
_entity_poly.type
_entity_poly.pdbx_seq_one_letter_code
_entity_poly.pdbx_strand_id
1 'polypeptide(L)'
;MIAVLSVGNSAVFGCSRTLAALAAQGLAPKFLAYIDRKGRPLGGIALSAIVGLLCFTVVSKHETEVFSWLMALTGLSSIFTWGSICLCHIRFRRAMKLQGRTLDEIPFKSSCGVIGSWYGFTINVLVLIAQFYTALFPIGGEPNPSDFFQAYLAAPVCLVFYIAYKAIKRPAFVHCRDADLDSGRREIDMDLLRQEVHEEETALASRGFFYRVYKFWC
;
A
#
# COMPACT_ATOMS: atom_id res chain seq x y z
N MET A 1 0.99 21.22 15.46
CA MET A 1 1.65 21.72 14.23
C MET A 1 2.83 20.85 13.78
N ILE A 2 3.77 20.49 14.67
CA ILE A 2 4.94 19.65 14.32
C ILE A 2 4.53 18.29 13.71
N ALA A 3 3.53 17.62 14.30
CA ALA A 3 3.03 16.34 13.78
C ALA A 3 2.48 16.43 12.34
N VAL A 4 1.76 17.52 12.02
CA VAL A 4 1.18 17.76 10.69
C VAL A 4 2.27 18.01 9.63
N LEU A 5 3.29 18.79 9.98
CA LEU A 5 4.45 19.00 9.11
C LEU A 5 5.24 17.71 8.88
N SER A 6 5.40 16.89 9.93
CA SER A 6 6.09 15.60 9.85
C SER A 6 5.36 14.61 8.92
N VAL A 7 4.04 14.45 9.07
CA VAL A 7 3.25 13.57 8.21
C VAL A 7 3.22 14.09 6.77
N GLY A 8 3.12 15.40 6.57
CA GLY A 8 3.16 16.02 5.23
C GLY A 8 4.48 15.75 4.51
N ASN A 9 5.61 15.94 5.18
CA ASN A 9 6.93 15.63 4.61
C ASN A 9 7.09 14.14 4.29
N SER A 10 6.62 13.26 5.18
CA SER A 10 6.65 11.81 4.98
C SER A 10 5.78 11.37 3.80
N ALA A 11 4.60 11.97 3.64
CA ALA A 11 3.69 11.69 2.53
C ALA A 11 4.29 12.08 1.18
N VAL A 12 4.90 13.27 1.07
CA VAL A 12 5.60 13.71 -0.15
C VAL A 12 6.81 12.81 -0.46
N PHE A 13 7.58 12.46 0.57
CA PHE A 13 8.72 11.56 0.46
C PHE A 13 8.32 10.17 -0.06
N GLY A 14 7.23 9.61 0.47
CA GLY A 14 6.69 8.31 0.08
C GLY A 14 6.11 8.33 -1.33
N CYS A 15 5.20 9.27 -1.60
CA CYS A 15 4.52 9.39 -2.89
C CYS A 15 5.51 9.53 -4.05
N SER A 16 6.49 10.43 -3.92
CA SER A 16 7.47 10.71 -4.98
C SER A 16 8.33 9.49 -5.34
N ARG A 17 8.71 8.66 -4.36
CA ARG A 17 9.45 7.41 -4.59
C ARG A 17 8.59 6.30 -5.18
N THR A 18 7.38 6.15 -4.69
CA THR A 18 6.44 5.16 -5.24
C THR A 18 6.16 5.47 -6.72
N LEU A 19 5.92 6.74 -7.06
CA LEU A 19 5.73 7.17 -8.45
C LEU A 19 6.97 6.93 -9.32
N ALA A 20 8.16 7.22 -8.81
CA ALA A 20 9.41 6.97 -9.53
C ALA A 20 9.64 5.47 -9.77
N ALA A 21 9.37 4.62 -8.77
CA ALA A 21 9.47 3.16 -8.90
C ALA A 21 8.47 2.61 -9.93
N LEU A 22 7.22 3.09 -9.91
CA LEU A 22 6.22 2.73 -10.92
C LEU A 22 6.65 3.16 -12.32
N ALA A 23 7.23 4.36 -12.46
CA ALA A 23 7.70 4.86 -13.74
C ALA A 23 8.92 4.08 -14.26
N ALA A 24 9.84 3.66 -13.38
CA ALA A 24 10.97 2.81 -13.72
C ALA A 24 10.54 1.42 -14.21
N GLN A 25 9.44 0.88 -13.67
CA GLN A 25 8.82 -0.38 -14.13
C GLN A 25 7.95 -0.19 -15.40
N GLY A 26 7.88 1.01 -15.96
CA GLY A 26 7.06 1.32 -17.14
C GLY A 26 5.56 1.33 -16.87
N LEU A 27 5.14 1.36 -15.60
CA LEU A 27 3.74 1.41 -15.16
C LEU A 27 3.20 2.85 -15.15
N ALA A 28 4.08 3.85 -15.00
CA ALA A 28 3.75 5.27 -15.01
C ALA A 28 4.51 6.03 -16.13
N PRO A 29 4.11 7.28 -16.47
CA PRO A 29 4.79 8.09 -17.47
C PRO A 29 6.29 8.26 -17.21
N LYS A 30 7.11 8.18 -18.26
CA LYS A 30 8.59 8.19 -18.16
C LYS A 30 9.16 9.43 -17.48
N PHE A 31 8.49 10.58 -17.55
CA PHE A 31 8.97 11.80 -16.89
C PHE A 31 9.03 11.66 -15.35
N LEU A 32 8.20 10.80 -14.76
CA LEU A 32 8.21 10.53 -13.32
C LEU A 32 9.39 9.66 -12.88
N ALA A 33 10.06 8.98 -13.82
CA ALA A 33 11.25 8.16 -13.54
C ALA A 33 12.53 9.00 -13.40
N TYR A 34 12.48 10.32 -13.65
CA TYR A 34 13.65 11.18 -13.55
C TYR A 34 14.09 11.34 -12.09
N ILE A 35 15.36 11.02 -11.82
CA ILE A 35 16.02 11.17 -10.52
C ILE A 35 17.19 12.13 -10.68
N ASP A 36 17.23 13.18 -9.86
CA ASP A 36 18.33 14.14 -9.81
C ASP A 36 19.62 13.50 -9.26
N ARG A 37 20.78 14.14 -9.48
CA ARG A 37 22.10 13.71 -9.00
C ARG A 37 22.17 13.46 -7.50
N LYS A 38 21.29 14.11 -6.73
CA LYS A 38 21.15 13.92 -5.27
C LYS A 38 20.18 12.79 -4.88
N GLY A 39 19.73 11.95 -5.83
CA GLY A 39 18.80 10.85 -5.60
C GLY A 39 17.35 11.30 -5.41
N ARG A 40 16.96 12.48 -5.90
CA ARG A 40 15.64 13.08 -5.65
C ARG A 40 14.72 12.90 -6.87
N PRO A 41 13.56 12.22 -6.73
CA PRO A 41 12.59 12.07 -7.83
C PRO A 41 11.78 13.36 -8.03
N LEU A 42 12.32 14.30 -8.82
CA LEU A 42 11.73 15.64 -8.99
C LEU A 42 10.31 15.61 -9.59
N GLY A 43 10.05 14.72 -10.56
CA GLY A 43 8.72 14.60 -11.17
C GLY A 43 7.64 14.21 -10.15
N GLY A 44 7.95 13.27 -9.26
CA GLY A 44 7.03 12.85 -8.20
C GLY A 44 6.82 13.93 -7.14
N ILE A 45 7.86 14.69 -6.80
CA ILE A 45 7.76 15.83 -5.86
C ILE A 45 6.88 16.94 -6.48
N ALA A 46 7.12 17.29 -7.74
CA ALA A 46 6.35 18.31 -8.44
C ALA A 46 4.86 17.92 -8.54
N LEU A 47 4.56 16.67 -8.89
CA LEU A 47 3.18 16.19 -8.92
C LEU A 47 2.52 16.25 -7.54
N SER A 48 3.22 15.83 -6.49
CA SER A 48 2.73 15.92 -5.11
C SER A 48 2.47 17.36 -4.69
N ALA A 49 3.35 18.30 -5.09
CA ALA A 49 3.19 19.72 -4.80
C ALA A 49 1.99 20.31 -5.53
N ILE A 50 1.77 19.96 -6.81
CA ILE A 50 0.61 20.39 -7.60
C ILE A 50 -0.69 19.91 -6.96
N VAL A 51 -0.78 18.64 -6.57
CA VAL A 51 -1.97 18.13 -5.85
C VAL A 51 -2.10 18.81 -4.49
N GLY A 52 -0.99 19.12 -3.82
CA GLY A 52 -0.95 19.89 -2.58
C GLY A 52 -1.52 21.30 -2.69
N LEU A 53 -1.56 21.91 -3.90
CA LEU A 53 -2.23 23.19 -4.12
C LEU A 53 -3.74 23.14 -3.83
N LEU A 54 -4.34 21.95 -3.81
CA LEU A 54 -5.73 21.77 -3.35
C LEU A 54 -5.93 22.27 -1.91
N CYS A 55 -4.88 22.40 -1.10
CA CYS A 55 -4.96 23.01 0.22
C CYS A 55 -5.50 24.47 0.18
N PHE A 56 -5.31 25.20 -0.93
CA PHE A 56 -5.83 26.57 -1.08
C PHE A 56 -7.37 26.65 -1.08
N THR A 57 -8.08 25.53 -1.17
CA THR A 57 -9.54 25.49 -1.03
C THR A 57 -10.02 25.90 0.36
N VAL A 58 -9.12 26.01 1.35
CA VAL A 58 -9.40 26.59 2.68
C VAL A 58 -9.84 28.06 2.61
N VAL A 59 -9.51 28.80 1.54
CA VAL A 59 -9.96 30.19 1.37
C VAL A 59 -11.35 30.26 0.70
N SER A 60 -11.89 29.12 0.24
CA SER A 60 -13.17 29.06 -0.44
C SER A 60 -14.34 28.98 0.55
N LYS A 61 -15.53 29.40 0.11
CA LYS A 61 -16.78 29.25 0.90
C LYS A 61 -17.20 27.79 1.13
N HIS A 62 -16.58 26.84 0.43
CA HIS A 62 -16.89 25.41 0.46
C HIS A 62 -15.79 24.57 1.13
N GLU A 63 -15.00 25.17 2.03
CA GLU A 63 -13.84 24.51 2.65
C GLU A 63 -14.17 23.16 3.29
N THR A 64 -15.28 23.07 4.05
CA THR A 64 -15.67 21.88 4.80
C THR A 64 -16.06 20.75 3.86
N GLU A 65 -16.80 21.08 2.80
CA GLU A 65 -17.25 20.11 1.80
C GLU A 65 -16.04 19.50 1.07
N VAL A 66 -15.15 20.34 0.54
CA VAL A 66 -13.94 19.86 -0.16
C VAL A 66 -13.02 19.07 0.77
N PHE A 67 -12.86 19.52 2.02
CA PHE A 67 -12.08 18.79 3.01
C PHE A 67 -12.66 17.40 3.29
N SER A 68 -13.99 17.29 3.46
CA SER A 68 -14.67 16.01 3.64
C SER A 68 -14.47 15.07 2.44
N TRP A 69 -14.46 15.60 1.21
CA TRP A 69 -14.19 14.80 0.00
C TRP A 69 -12.75 14.25 0.00
N LEU A 70 -11.76 15.09 0.32
CA LEU A 70 -10.36 14.68 0.38
C LEU A 70 -10.09 13.66 1.51
N MET A 71 -10.77 13.82 2.64
CA MET A 71 -10.71 12.89 3.76
C MET A 71 -11.32 11.53 3.40
N ALA A 72 -12.52 11.52 2.79
CA ALA A 72 -13.17 10.29 2.33
C ALA A 72 -12.32 9.56 1.27
N LEU A 73 -11.75 10.32 0.32
CA LEU A 73 -10.86 9.79 -0.71
C LEU A 73 -9.64 9.09 -0.10
N THR A 74 -8.97 9.76 0.84
CA THR A 74 -7.76 9.24 1.49
C THR A 74 -8.06 8.01 2.36
N GLY A 75 -9.13 8.06 3.17
CA GLY A 75 -9.53 6.93 4.02
C GLY A 75 -9.84 5.68 3.21
N LEU A 76 -10.70 5.82 2.19
CA LEU A 76 -11.13 4.68 1.37
C LEU A 76 -9.98 4.14 0.49
N SER A 77 -9.10 5.01 -0.04
CA SER A 77 -7.88 4.60 -0.75
C SER A 77 -6.93 3.76 0.09
N SER A 78 -6.86 4.03 1.40
CA SER A 78 -6.03 3.26 2.34
C SER A 78 -6.57 1.84 2.50
N ILE A 79 -7.89 1.68 2.61
CA ILE A 79 -8.56 0.36 2.67
C ILE A 79 -8.28 -0.45 1.39
N PHE A 80 -8.39 0.17 0.21
CA PHE A 80 -8.03 -0.48 -1.04
C PHE A 80 -6.55 -0.88 -1.09
N THR A 81 -5.66 -0.02 -0.62
CA THR A 81 -4.22 -0.28 -0.59
C THR A 81 -3.91 -1.49 0.30
N TRP A 82 -4.38 -1.51 1.55
CA TRP A 82 -4.17 -2.63 2.46
C TRP A 82 -4.83 -3.92 1.97
N GLY A 83 -6.06 -3.84 1.45
CA GLY A 83 -6.74 -4.98 0.83
C GLY A 83 -5.96 -5.56 -0.35
N SER A 84 -5.39 -4.69 -1.20
CA SER A 84 -4.56 -5.13 -2.33
C SER A 84 -3.25 -5.78 -1.88
N ILE A 85 -2.59 -5.26 -0.83
CA ILE A 85 -1.38 -5.84 -0.26
C ILE A 85 -1.67 -7.25 0.29
N CYS A 86 -2.75 -7.41 1.08
CA CYS A 86 -3.15 -8.71 1.60
C CYS A 86 -3.45 -9.70 0.48
N LEU A 87 -4.19 -9.28 -0.55
CA LEU A 87 -4.52 -10.13 -1.70
C LEU A 87 -3.27 -10.52 -2.51
N CYS A 88 -2.35 -9.57 -2.75
CA CYS A 88 -1.07 -9.83 -3.41
C CYS A 88 -0.25 -10.86 -2.64
N HIS A 89 -0.16 -10.73 -1.30
CA HIS A 89 0.55 -11.71 -0.48
C HIS A 89 -0.08 -13.11 -0.54
N ILE A 90 -1.42 -13.22 -0.46
CA ILE A 90 -2.12 -14.50 -0.61
C ILE A 90 -1.84 -15.14 -1.98
N ARG A 91 -1.89 -14.34 -3.06
CA ARG A 91 -1.61 -14.82 -4.42
C ARG A 91 -0.14 -15.21 -4.62
N PHE A 92 0.80 -14.43 -4.09
CA PHE A 92 2.23 -14.72 -4.11
C PHE A 92 2.53 -16.06 -3.44
N ARG A 93 1.98 -16.29 -2.25
CA ARG A 93 2.13 -17.54 -1.49
C ARG A 93 1.50 -18.73 -2.22
N ARG A 94 0.38 -18.52 -2.90
CA ARG A 94 -0.24 -19.54 -3.75
C ARG A 94 0.61 -19.83 -5.00
N ALA A 95 1.22 -18.81 -5.61
CA ALA A 95 2.10 -18.97 -6.77
C ALA A 95 3.35 -19.79 -6.42
N MET A 96 4.03 -19.46 -5.31
CA MET A 96 5.17 -20.24 -4.81
C MET A 96 4.81 -21.72 -4.64
N LYS A 97 3.68 -22.01 -3.97
CA LYS A 97 3.23 -23.40 -3.75
C LYS A 97 2.94 -24.13 -5.05
N LEU A 98 2.35 -23.46 -6.05
CA LEU A 98 2.04 -24.05 -7.35
C LEU A 98 3.28 -24.31 -8.22
N GLN A 99 4.33 -23.49 -8.05
CA GLN A 99 5.61 -23.64 -8.73
C GLN A 99 6.60 -24.56 -7.97
N GLY A 100 6.16 -25.21 -6.89
CA GLY A 100 7.00 -26.13 -6.10
C GLY A 100 8.09 -25.45 -5.25
N ARG A 101 8.02 -24.12 -5.07
CA ARG A 101 9.02 -23.36 -4.31
C ARG A 101 8.79 -23.45 -2.81
N THR A 102 9.88 -23.47 -2.05
CA THR A 102 9.83 -23.55 -0.60
C THR A 102 9.89 -22.16 0.04
N LEU A 103 9.52 -22.11 1.33
CA LEU A 103 9.57 -20.85 2.08
C LEU A 103 10.98 -20.48 2.50
N ASP A 104 11.95 -21.37 2.26
CA ASP A 104 13.34 -21.16 2.62
C ASP A 104 14.09 -20.34 1.57
N GLU A 105 13.42 -20.03 0.45
CA GLU A 105 13.90 -19.10 -0.56
C GLU A 105 13.57 -17.64 -0.20
N ILE A 106 12.62 -17.36 0.71
CA ILE A 106 12.28 -15.98 1.07
C ILE A 106 13.12 -15.50 2.26
N PRO A 107 13.78 -14.32 2.16
CA PRO A 107 14.58 -13.78 3.25
C PRO A 107 13.77 -13.51 4.52
N PHE A 108 12.50 -13.14 4.35
CA PHE A 108 11.62 -12.81 5.44
C PHE A 108 10.35 -13.66 5.41
N LYS A 109 10.09 -14.38 6.49
CA LYS A 109 8.87 -15.17 6.71
C LYS A 109 7.93 -14.37 7.60
N SER A 110 6.71 -14.13 7.14
CA SER A 110 5.69 -13.45 7.94
C SER A 110 5.36 -14.25 9.20
N SER A 111 5.44 -13.63 10.38
CA SER A 111 5.20 -14.28 11.68
C SER A 111 3.79 -14.88 11.80
N CYS A 112 2.78 -14.21 11.25
CA CYS A 112 1.38 -14.69 11.23
C CYS A 112 1.04 -15.50 9.97
N GLY A 113 2.01 -15.67 9.06
CA GLY A 113 1.86 -16.38 7.79
C GLY A 113 0.72 -15.85 6.91
N VAL A 114 0.15 -16.75 6.11
CA VAL A 114 -0.96 -16.45 5.18
C VAL A 114 -2.27 -16.22 5.92
N ILE A 115 -2.43 -16.78 7.12
CA ILE A 115 -3.64 -16.63 7.95
C ILE A 115 -3.84 -15.17 8.34
N GLY A 116 -2.77 -14.48 8.76
CA GLY A 116 -2.83 -13.05 9.06
C GLY A 116 -3.28 -12.21 7.86
N SER A 117 -2.88 -12.59 6.64
CA SER A 117 -3.31 -11.91 5.42
C SER A 117 -4.77 -12.18 5.05
N TRP A 118 -5.28 -13.40 5.28
CA TRP A 118 -6.71 -13.69 5.14
C TRP A 118 -7.55 -12.89 6.13
N TYR A 119 -7.12 -12.82 7.39
CA TYR A 119 -7.79 -12.02 8.42
C TYR A 119 -7.83 -10.53 8.04
N GLY A 120 -6.67 -9.97 7.67
CA GLY A 120 -6.58 -8.57 7.23
C GLY A 120 -7.44 -8.30 5.99
N PHE A 121 -7.42 -9.19 5.00
CA PHE A 121 -8.26 -9.07 3.81
C PHE A 121 -9.75 -9.09 4.15
N THR A 122 -10.19 -10.04 4.97
CA THR A 122 -11.59 -10.14 5.42
C THR A 122 -12.03 -8.88 6.16
N ILE A 123 -11.20 -8.33 7.06
CA ILE A 123 -11.52 -7.07 7.74
C ILE A 123 -11.65 -5.93 6.75
N ASN A 124 -10.74 -5.79 5.78
CA ASN A 124 -10.84 -4.73 4.78
C ASN A 124 -12.14 -4.86 3.97
N VAL A 125 -12.57 -6.09 3.62
CA VAL A 125 -13.85 -6.33 2.95
C VAL A 125 -15.04 -5.94 3.85
N LEU A 126 -15.03 -6.32 5.12
CA LEU A 126 -16.09 -5.94 6.06
C LEU A 126 -16.17 -4.42 6.26
N VAL A 127 -15.02 -3.73 6.32
CA VAL A 127 -14.97 -2.26 6.39
C VAL A 127 -15.53 -1.64 5.11
N LEU A 128 -15.25 -2.19 3.92
CA LEU A 128 -15.85 -1.71 2.67
C LEU A 128 -17.38 -1.89 2.65
N ILE A 129 -17.89 -3.00 3.19
CA ILE A 129 -19.34 -3.25 3.31
C ILE A 129 -19.95 -2.24 4.28
N ALA A 130 -19.35 -2.04 5.45
CA ALA A 130 -19.80 -1.07 6.43
C ALA A 130 -19.80 0.35 5.86
N GLN A 131 -18.71 0.74 5.17
CA GLN A 131 -18.59 2.05 4.52
C GLN A 131 -19.63 2.25 3.42
N PHE A 132 -19.94 1.20 2.65
CA PHE A 132 -20.99 1.26 1.63
C PHE A 132 -22.37 1.44 2.27
N TYR A 133 -22.64 0.74 3.37
CA TYR A 133 -23.89 0.89 4.12
C TYR A 133 -24.04 2.29 4.71
N THR A 134 -23.02 2.83 5.37
CA THR A 134 -23.07 4.17 5.95
C THR A 134 -23.13 5.28 4.89
N ALA A 135 -22.62 5.03 3.68
CA ALA A 135 -22.75 5.94 2.55
C ALA A 135 -24.18 5.96 1.96
N LEU A 136 -24.91 4.83 1.99
CA LEU A 136 -26.30 4.75 1.52
C LEU A 136 -27.31 5.20 2.59
N PHE A 137 -27.06 4.83 3.84
CA PHE A 137 -27.92 5.11 4.99
C PHE A 137 -27.12 5.87 6.05
N PRO A 138 -26.93 7.19 5.86
CA PRO A 138 -26.23 8.00 6.85
C PRO A 138 -26.96 7.96 8.19
N ILE A 139 -26.21 7.86 9.29
CA ILE A 139 -26.78 7.76 10.63
C ILE A 139 -27.45 9.09 10.98
N GLY A 140 -28.79 9.09 11.03
CA GLY A 140 -29.59 10.26 11.38
C GLY A 140 -30.04 11.14 10.21
N GLY A 141 -29.94 10.66 8.96
CA GLY A 141 -30.40 11.38 7.75
C GLY A 141 -31.14 10.50 6.76
N GLU A 142 -31.76 11.13 5.76
CA GLU A 142 -32.37 10.43 4.62
C GLU A 142 -31.31 10.06 3.55
N PRO A 143 -31.51 8.99 2.77
CA PRO A 143 -30.60 8.62 1.69
C PRO A 143 -30.51 9.72 0.63
N ASN A 144 -29.32 10.32 0.50
CA ASN A 144 -29.04 11.34 -0.52
C ASN A 144 -27.93 10.86 -1.46
N PRO A 145 -28.16 10.84 -2.79
CA PRO A 145 -27.14 10.48 -3.77
C PRO A 145 -25.84 11.30 -3.66
N SER A 146 -25.94 12.58 -3.31
CA SER A 146 -24.76 13.46 -3.18
C SER A 146 -23.82 12.97 -2.08
N ASP A 147 -24.38 12.62 -0.92
CA ASP A 147 -23.62 12.17 0.24
C ASP A 147 -22.96 10.80 -0.02
N PHE A 148 -23.65 9.93 -0.78
CA PHE A 148 -23.08 8.66 -1.23
C PHE A 148 -21.85 8.87 -2.12
N PHE A 149 -21.94 9.73 -3.14
CA PHE A 149 -20.82 9.98 -4.05
C PHE A 149 -19.66 10.68 -3.35
N GLN A 150 -19.95 11.56 -2.39
CA GLN A 150 -18.95 12.20 -1.54
C GLN A 150 -18.21 11.18 -0.66
N ALA A 151 -18.93 10.29 0.02
CA ALA A 151 -18.36 9.29 0.92
C ALA A 151 -17.64 8.14 0.17
N TYR A 152 -18.08 7.83 -1.05
CA TYR A 152 -17.58 6.70 -1.84
C TYR A 152 -16.70 7.12 -3.03
N LEU A 153 -16.28 8.39 -3.11
CA LEU A 153 -15.56 9.00 -4.23
C LEU A 153 -14.29 8.23 -4.63
N ALA A 154 -13.60 7.58 -3.68
CA ALA A 154 -12.39 6.83 -4.00
C ALA A 154 -12.63 5.63 -4.91
N ALA A 155 -13.78 4.96 -4.81
CA ALA A 155 -14.06 3.79 -5.63
C ALA A 155 -14.16 4.09 -7.14
N PRO A 156 -14.96 5.08 -7.62
CA PRO A 156 -14.95 5.45 -9.02
C PRO A 156 -13.60 6.01 -9.46
N VAL A 157 -12.89 6.76 -8.61
CA VAL A 157 -11.53 7.23 -8.92
C VAL A 157 -10.58 6.05 -9.15
N CYS A 158 -10.52 5.09 -8.22
CA CYS A 158 -9.73 3.87 -8.36
C CYS A 158 -10.12 3.06 -9.61
N LEU A 159 -11.43 2.95 -9.90
CA LEU A 159 -11.92 2.25 -11.08
C LEU A 159 -11.47 2.95 -12.37
N VAL A 160 -11.55 4.28 -12.45
CA VAL A 160 -11.08 5.07 -13.59
C VAL A 160 -9.57 4.88 -13.77
N PHE A 161 -8.77 4.97 -12.72
CA PHE A 161 -7.33 4.72 -12.79
C PHE A 161 -7.01 3.29 -13.25
N TYR A 162 -7.75 2.29 -12.74
CA TYR A 162 -7.60 0.90 -13.13
C TYR A 162 -7.98 0.67 -14.61
N ILE A 163 -9.11 1.21 -15.06
CA ILE A 163 -9.58 1.10 -16.44
C ILE A 163 -8.63 1.83 -17.39
N ALA A 164 -8.22 3.06 -17.05
CA ALA A 164 -7.26 3.82 -17.85
C ALA A 164 -5.94 3.06 -18.00
N TYR A 165 -5.41 2.52 -16.90
CA TYR A 165 -4.21 1.69 -16.93
C TYR A 165 -4.41 0.44 -17.80
N LYS A 166 -5.53 -0.27 -17.63
CA LYS A 166 -5.83 -1.48 -18.40
C LYS A 166 -6.07 -1.19 -19.89
N ALA A 167 -6.65 -0.04 -20.24
CA ALA A 167 -6.88 0.38 -21.61
C ALA A 167 -5.57 0.76 -22.32
N ILE A 168 -4.67 1.48 -21.63
CA ILE A 168 -3.38 1.94 -22.19
C ILE A 168 -2.38 0.79 -22.30
N LYS A 169 -2.20 0.02 -21.22
CA LYS A 169 -1.14 -1.01 -21.13
C LYS A 169 -1.61 -2.41 -21.51
N ARG A 170 -2.92 -2.66 -21.54
CA ARG A 170 -3.54 -3.97 -21.85
C ARG A 170 -2.80 -5.16 -21.21
N PRO A 171 -2.51 -5.14 -19.89
CA PRO A 171 -1.81 -6.23 -19.25
C PRO A 171 -2.67 -7.50 -19.28
N ALA A 172 -2.04 -8.64 -19.58
CA ALA A 172 -2.68 -9.95 -19.46
C ALA A 172 -3.02 -10.24 -17.99
N PHE A 173 -4.12 -10.96 -17.76
CA PHE A 173 -4.44 -11.41 -16.41
C PHE A 173 -3.47 -12.51 -15.99
N VAL A 174 -2.60 -12.21 -15.02
CA VAL A 174 -1.55 -13.14 -14.58
C VAL A 174 -2.16 -14.20 -13.68
N HIS A 175 -2.20 -15.45 -14.14
CA HIS A 175 -2.56 -16.59 -13.33
C HIS A 175 -1.48 -16.88 -12.28
N CYS A 176 -1.86 -17.40 -11.11
CA CYS A 176 -0.89 -17.71 -10.05
C CYS A 176 0.17 -18.73 -10.49
N ARG A 177 -0.10 -19.56 -11.50
CA ARG A 177 0.87 -20.54 -12.03
C ARG A 177 1.98 -19.88 -12.82
N ASP A 178 1.63 -18.87 -13.61
CA ASP A 178 2.53 -18.17 -14.54
C ASP A 178 3.05 -16.85 -13.95
N ALA A 179 2.85 -16.63 -12.64
CA ALA A 179 3.33 -15.45 -11.96
C ALA A 179 4.86 -15.46 -11.94
N ASP A 180 5.48 -14.40 -12.43
CA ASP A 180 6.93 -14.20 -12.36
C ASP A 180 7.34 -13.90 -10.91
N LEU A 181 8.18 -14.76 -10.34
CA LEU A 181 8.70 -14.64 -8.97
C LEU A 181 10.19 -14.29 -8.93
N ASP A 182 10.86 -14.22 -10.08
CA ASP A 182 12.32 -14.09 -10.17
C ASP A 182 12.75 -12.69 -10.64
N SER A 183 12.01 -12.07 -11.56
CA SER A 183 12.40 -10.77 -12.11
C SER A 183 12.49 -9.68 -11.04
N GLY A 184 13.63 -9.00 -11.00
CA GLY A 184 13.88 -7.88 -10.07
C GLY A 184 14.11 -8.30 -8.62
N ARG A 185 14.22 -9.61 -8.36
CA ARG A 185 14.61 -10.12 -7.04
C ARG A 185 16.04 -9.68 -6.73
N ARG A 186 16.24 -9.11 -5.54
CA ARG A 186 17.58 -8.87 -5.03
C ARG A 186 18.24 -10.21 -4.72
N GLU A 187 19.38 -10.46 -5.34
CA GLU A 187 20.23 -11.60 -4.97
C GLU A 187 20.76 -11.36 -3.56
N ILE A 188 20.33 -12.23 -2.64
CA ILE A 188 20.74 -12.22 -1.24
C ILE A 188 21.35 -13.59 -1.00
N ASP A 189 22.53 -13.60 -0.39
CA ASP A 189 23.16 -14.84 0.05
C ASP A 189 22.31 -15.43 1.19
N MET A 190 21.50 -16.42 0.82
CA MET A 190 20.56 -17.06 1.73
C MET A 190 21.30 -17.88 2.80
N ASP A 191 22.52 -18.33 2.52
CA ASP A 191 23.30 -19.12 3.46
C ASP A 191 23.93 -18.22 4.51
N LEU A 192 24.44 -17.04 4.12
CA LEU A 192 24.88 -16.02 5.07
C LEU A 192 23.71 -15.57 5.97
N LEU A 193 22.55 -15.28 5.39
CA LEU A 193 21.37 -14.86 6.16
C LEU A 193 20.92 -15.94 7.16
N ARG A 194 21.01 -17.22 6.77
CA ARG A 194 20.72 -18.35 7.69
C ARG A 194 21.73 -18.42 8.82
N GLN A 195 23.01 -18.19 8.54
CA GLN A 195 24.05 -18.14 9.58
C GLN A 195 23.77 -17.01 10.57
N GLU A 196 23.47 -15.80 10.08
CA GLU A 196 23.12 -14.65 10.93
C GLU A 196 21.89 -14.95 11.80
N VAL A 197 20.82 -15.51 11.23
CA VAL A 197 19.60 -15.87 11.97
C VAL A 197 19.90 -16.94 13.02
N HIS A 198 20.68 -17.97 12.69
CA HIS A 198 21.05 -19.02 13.62
C HIS A 198 21.93 -18.51 14.78
N GLU A 199 22.88 -17.63 14.48
CA GLU A 199 23.70 -16.95 15.49
C GLU A 199 22.83 -16.08 16.41
N GLU A 200 21.86 -15.35 15.87
CA GLU A 200 20.90 -14.59 16.68
C GLU A 200 20.04 -15.50 17.57
N GLU A 201 19.52 -16.61 17.03
CA GLU A 201 18.69 -17.56 17.77
C GLU A 201 19.48 -18.23 18.91
N THR A 202 20.71 -18.66 18.66
CA THR A 202 21.59 -19.25 19.68
C THR A 202 22.03 -18.22 20.71
N ALA A 203 22.35 -17.00 20.28
CA ALA A 203 22.62 -15.87 21.17
C ALA A 203 21.39 -15.53 22.03
N LEU A 204 20.17 -15.67 21.52
CA LEU A 204 18.95 -15.46 22.29
C LEU A 204 18.63 -16.61 23.23
N ALA A 205 18.88 -17.85 22.82
CA ALA A 205 18.69 -19.04 23.64
C ALA A 205 19.58 -19.04 24.89
N SER A 206 20.78 -18.46 24.78
CA SER A 206 21.70 -18.27 25.92
C SER A 206 21.28 -17.16 26.90
N ARG A 207 20.27 -16.35 26.56
CA ARG A 207 19.83 -15.20 27.39
C ARG A 207 18.63 -15.56 28.25
N GLY A 208 18.52 -14.86 29.39
CA GLY A 208 17.43 -15.04 30.36
C GLY A 208 16.03 -14.84 29.74
N PHE A 209 15.03 -15.49 30.34
CA PHE A 209 13.63 -15.43 29.89
C PHE A 209 13.11 -13.99 29.72
N PHE A 210 13.39 -13.10 30.68
CA PHE A 210 12.99 -11.69 30.61
C PHE A 210 13.58 -10.93 29.42
N TYR A 211 14.82 -11.23 29.04
CA TYR A 211 15.44 -10.61 27.86
C TYR A 211 14.82 -11.09 26.56
N ARG A 212 14.48 -12.39 26.47
CA ARG A 212 13.78 -12.95 25.31
C ARG A 212 12.38 -12.37 25.15
N VAL A 213 11.64 -12.20 26.25
CA VAL A 213 10.33 -11.53 26.23
C VAL A 213 10.52 -10.07 25.83
N TYR A 214 11.45 -9.33 26.44
CA TYR A 214 11.71 -7.94 26.09
C TYR A 214 12.01 -7.76 24.58
N LYS A 215 12.94 -8.54 24.00
CA LYS A 215 13.30 -8.47 22.58
C LYS A 215 12.17 -8.93 21.64
N PHE A 216 11.25 -9.76 22.11
CA PHE A 216 10.09 -10.14 21.30
C PHE A 216 9.09 -8.96 21.15
N TRP A 217 9.01 -8.09 22.16
CA TRP A 217 8.06 -6.97 22.21
C TRP A 217 8.67 -5.60 21.85
N CYS A 218 10.00 -5.44 21.95
CA CYS A 218 10.76 -4.23 21.63
C CYS A 218 11.74 -4.49 20.49
#